data_AF-A0AAE3E301-F1
#
_entry.id   AF-A0AAE3E301-F1
#
_cell.length_a   1.000
_cell.length_b   1.000
_cell.length_c   1.000
_cell.angle_alpha   90.00
_cell.angle_beta   90.00
_cell.angle_gamma   90.00
#
_symmetry.space_group_name_H-M   'P 1'
#
loop_
_entity.id
_entity.type
_entity.pdbx_description
1 polymer ?
#
loop_
_entity_poly.entity_id
_entity_poly.type
_entity_poly.pdbx_seq_one_letter_code
_entity_poly.pdbx_strand_id
1 'polypeptide(L)'
;MNKNDIFNLNPHVIRYAEETLGAKYIPYADVNDQFGEKENKFLEFVTKKLKYPIGYFLKNDLHANMSNYYIPNTCHIVAIKEIPQNEIALLEICHELGHCYLGTVGYPYVIGDEKIPAYYKTIASNVIQDPLINKILFSYKMDVVNYMLKAIQAQVGQLVQCPDEKNLSTLDHHYFKCLLIEKLLEWRIIHNAIPNSFETVAKNKMPIILKESKDFVKRMDIVGTGKPQKCNMLLSELLSENGVSDILEVTDIWRN
;
A
#
# COMPACT_ATOMS: atom_id res chain seq x y z
N MET A 1 0.79 -10.31 21.52
CA MET A 1 -0.57 -10.90 21.55
C MET A 1 -0.49 -12.30 20.95
N ASN A 2 -1.31 -13.24 21.43
CA ASN A 2 -1.42 -14.53 20.75
C ASN A 2 -2.27 -14.39 19.46
N LYS A 3 -2.27 -15.39 18.57
CA LYS A 3 -3.03 -15.35 17.29
C LYS A 3 -4.55 -15.22 17.49
N ASN A 4 -5.10 -15.66 18.63
CA ASN A 4 -6.52 -15.56 18.88
C ASN A 4 -6.91 -14.16 19.37
N ASP A 5 -6.04 -13.50 20.15
CA ASP A 5 -6.26 -12.13 20.64
C ASP A 5 -6.22 -11.12 19.49
N ILE A 6 -5.35 -11.33 18.49
CA ILE A 6 -5.18 -10.37 17.39
C ILE A 6 -6.41 -10.28 16.48
N PHE A 7 -7.24 -11.32 16.42
CA PHE A 7 -8.45 -11.36 15.61
C PHE A 7 -9.72 -11.28 16.44
N ASN A 8 -9.60 -11.10 17.76
CA ASN A 8 -10.73 -10.97 18.65
C ASN A 8 -11.02 -9.48 18.90
N LEU A 9 -11.80 -8.88 17.99
CA LEU A 9 -12.24 -7.50 18.14
C LEU A 9 -13.33 -7.35 19.19
N ASN A 10 -13.25 -6.27 19.97
CA ASN A 10 -14.30 -5.89 20.90
C ASN A 10 -15.62 -5.63 20.13
N PRO A 11 -16.78 -6.18 20.55
CA PRO A 11 -18.06 -5.95 19.89
C PRO A 11 -18.45 -4.47 19.71
N HIS A 12 -18.04 -3.59 20.62
CA HIS A 12 -18.26 -2.15 20.47
C HIS A 12 -17.43 -1.54 19.34
N VAL A 13 -16.20 -2.03 19.14
CA VAL A 13 -15.33 -1.61 18.03
C VAL A 13 -15.89 -2.13 16.71
N ILE A 14 -16.39 -3.38 16.70
CA ILE A 14 -17.09 -3.94 15.54
C ILE A 14 -18.24 -3.04 15.14
N ARG A 15 -19.18 -2.77 16.06
CA ARG A 15 -20.36 -1.94 15.79
C ARG A 15 -19.97 -0.55 15.27
N TYR A 16 -19.00 0.10 15.91
CA TYR A 16 -18.53 1.41 15.49
C TYR A 16 -17.98 1.39 14.05
N ALA A 17 -17.17 0.38 13.71
CA ALA A 17 -16.62 0.23 12.36
C ALA A 17 -17.71 -0.05 11.33
N GLU A 18 -18.71 -0.89 11.65
CA GLU A 18 -19.85 -1.16 10.78
C GLU A 18 -20.67 0.10 10.50
N GLU A 19 -20.97 0.88 11.54
CA GLU A 19 -21.73 2.13 11.44
C GLU A 19 -20.96 3.23 10.67
N THR A 20 -19.66 3.36 10.93
CA THR A 20 -18.84 4.42 10.34
C THR A 20 -18.44 4.13 8.89
N LEU A 21 -18.12 2.88 8.57
CA LEU A 21 -17.64 2.49 7.24
C LEU A 21 -18.75 1.95 6.33
N GLY A 22 -19.94 1.67 6.88
CA GLY A 22 -21.01 0.99 6.17
C GLY A 22 -20.60 -0.42 5.71
N ALA A 23 -19.78 -1.09 6.52
CA ALA A 23 -19.21 -2.41 6.22
C ALA A 23 -19.78 -3.46 7.19
N LYS A 24 -19.69 -4.75 6.84
CA LYS A 24 -20.17 -5.85 7.67
C LYS A 24 -18.99 -6.65 8.23
N TYR A 25 -18.89 -6.81 9.54
CA TYR A 25 -17.85 -7.64 10.12
C TYR A 25 -17.94 -9.09 9.67
N ILE A 26 -16.79 -9.71 9.43
CA ILE A 26 -16.70 -11.14 9.15
C ILE A 26 -15.72 -11.80 10.13
N PRO A 27 -16.04 -13.01 10.64
CA PRO A 27 -15.11 -13.82 11.40
C PRO A 27 -13.79 -14.03 10.65
N TYR A 28 -12.67 -13.98 11.36
CA TYR A 28 -11.36 -14.20 10.72
C TYR A 28 -11.22 -15.59 10.09
N ALA A 29 -11.93 -16.60 10.61
CA ALA A 29 -11.90 -17.96 10.08
C ALA A 29 -12.39 -18.00 8.62
N ASP A 30 -13.39 -17.19 8.27
CA ASP A 30 -13.95 -17.11 6.92
C ASP A 30 -12.91 -16.62 5.88
N VAL A 31 -11.84 -15.98 6.33
CA VAL A 31 -10.73 -15.48 5.50
C VAL A 31 -9.50 -16.36 5.66
N ASN A 32 -9.02 -16.54 6.90
CA ASN A 32 -7.75 -17.15 7.19
C ASN A 32 -7.75 -18.67 7.02
N ASP A 33 -8.89 -19.35 7.05
CA ASP A 33 -8.93 -20.81 6.82
C ASP A 33 -8.69 -21.16 5.34
N GLN A 34 -8.75 -20.17 4.44
CA GLN A 34 -8.35 -20.30 3.04
C GLN A 34 -6.81 -20.24 2.86
N PHE A 35 -6.05 -19.87 3.89
CA PHE A 35 -4.62 -19.64 3.79
C PHE A 35 -3.86 -20.95 3.63
N GLY A 36 -2.94 -20.99 2.66
CA GLY A 36 -1.96 -22.06 2.51
C GLY A 36 -0.82 -21.95 3.52
N GLU A 37 0.20 -22.79 3.35
CA GLU A 37 1.36 -22.82 4.25
C GLU A 37 2.11 -21.48 4.28
N LYS A 38 2.29 -20.84 3.13
CA LYS A 38 3.08 -19.60 3.01
C LYS A 38 2.35 -18.40 3.59
N GLU A 39 1.04 -18.28 3.36
CA GLU A 39 0.19 -17.24 3.94
C GLU A 39 0.10 -17.39 5.46
N ASN A 40 -0.04 -18.62 5.96
CA ASN A 40 -0.02 -18.88 7.41
C ASN A 40 1.31 -18.49 8.06
N LYS A 41 2.45 -18.83 7.43
CA LYS A 41 3.78 -18.41 7.92
C LYS A 41 3.95 -16.90 7.94
N PHE A 42 3.45 -16.19 6.93
CA PHE A 42 3.46 -14.74 6.90
C PHE A 42 2.54 -14.14 7.97
N LEU A 43 1.34 -14.70 8.12
CA LEU A 43 0.37 -14.28 9.13
C LEU A 43 0.94 -14.43 10.55
N GLU A 44 1.63 -15.53 10.85
CA GLU A 44 2.34 -15.70 12.12
C GLU A 44 3.44 -14.64 12.33
N PHE A 45 4.17 -14.29 11.27
CA PHE A 45 5.20 -13.25 11.33
C PHE A 45 4.62 -11.89 11.68
N VAL A 46 3.51 -11.52 11.04
CA VAL A 46 2.81 -10.24 11.22
C VAL A 46 2.16 -10.17 12.60
N THR A 47 1.36 -11.17 12.96
CA THR A 47 0.59 -11.17 14.23
C THR A 47 1.47 -11.11 15.48
N LYS A 48 2.69 -11.64 15.42
CA LYS A 48 3.69 -11.51 16.50
C LYS A 48 4.18 -10.07 16.72
N LYS A 49 4.05 -9.18 15.74
CA LYS A 49 4.59 -7.81 15.76
C LYS A 49 3.52 -6.74 15.87
N LEU A 50 2.27 -7.07 15.58
CA LEU A 50 1.17 -6.13 15.68
C LEU A 50 0.91 -5.71 17.13
N LYS A 51 0.60 -4.42 17.30
CA LYS A 51 0.23 -3.81 18.58
C LYS A 51 -1.28 -3.78 18.81
N TYR A 52 -2.04 -3.76 17.73
CA TYR A 52 -3.50 -3.65 17.75
C TYR A 52 -4.15 -4.81 16.99
N PRO A 53 -5.35 -5.26 17.41
CA PRO A 53 -6.09 -6.30 16.71
C PRO A 53 -6.47 -5.89 15.28
N ILE A 54 -6.76 -6.88 14.44
CA ILE A 54 -7.23 -6.73 13.07
C ILE A 54 -8.68 -7.21 12.98
N GLY A 55 -9.52 -6.45 12.29
CA GLY A 55 -10.82 -6.90 11.82
C GLY A 55 -10.91 -6.98 10.33
N TYR A 56 -11.59 -8.02 9.84
CA TYR A 56 -12.01 -8.10 8.46
C TYR A 56 -13.46 -7.64 8.34
N PHE A 57 -13.74 -6.85 7.30
CA PHE A 57 -15.08 -6.32 7.04
C PHE A 57 -15.42 -6.43 5.55
N LEU A 58 -16.61 -6.93 5.23
CA LEU A 58 -17.15 -6.90 3.88
C LEU A 58 -17.69 -5.51 3.54
N LYS A 59 -17.17 -4.93 2.46
CA LYS A 59 -17.60 -3.64 1.92
C LYS A 59 -17.70 -3.71 0.39
N ASN A 60 -18.89 -4.00 -0.12
CA ASN A 60 -19.10 -4.34 -1.53
C ASN A 60 -18.96 -3.13 -2.49
N ASP A 61 -19.05 -1.91 -1.96
CA ASP A 61 -18.95 -0.64 -2.69
C ASP A 61 -17.52 -0.09 -2.78
N LEU A 62 -16.50 -0.88 -2.41
CA LEU A 62 -15.10 -0.49 -2.62
C LEU A 62 -14.77 -0.32 -4.11
N HIS A 63 -14.03 0.75 -4.41
CA HIS A 63 -13.45 0.98 -5.74
C HIS A 63 -12.35 -0.05 -6.06
N ALA A 64 -11.53 -0.40 -5.06
CA ALA A 64 -10.54 -1.47 -5.14
C ALA A 64 -11.10 -2.79 -4.59
N ASN A 65 -10.35 -3.88 -4.73
CA ASN A 65 -10.72 -5.17 -4.14
C ASN A 65 -10.63 -5.15 -2.61
N MET A 66 -9.69 -4.39 -2.07
CA MET A 66 -9.41 -4.30 -0.63
C MET A 66 -8.96 -2.88 -0.29
N SER A 67 -9.11 -2.52 0.99
CA SER A 67 -8.60 -1.28 1.54
C SER A 67 -8.32 -1.46 3.03
N ASN A 68 -7.20 -0.93 3.49
CA ASN A 68 -6.93 -0.82 4.92
C ASN A 68 -7.46 0.50 5.49
N TYR A 69 -7.98 0.41 6.72
CA TYR A 69 -8.33 1.53 7.58
C TYR A 69 -7.74 1.27 8.96
N TYR A 70 -7.71 2.31 9.78
CA TYR A 70 -7.32 2.19 11.17
C TYR A 70 -8.24 2.99 12.06
N ILE A 71 -8.47 2.49 13.26
CA ILE A 71 -9.01 3.27 14.37
C ILE A 71 -7.82 3.56 15.29
N PRO A 72 -7.40 4.83 15.40
CA PRO A 72 -6.22 5.21 16.17
C PRO A 72 -6.19 4.54 17.55
N ASN A 73 -5.05 3.95 17.89
CA ASN A 73 -4.79 3.29 19.17
C ASN A 73 -5.77 2.15 19.53
N THR A 74 -6.57 1.66 18.58
CA THR A 74 -7.65 0.71 18.85
C THR A 74 -7.53 -0.56 18.01
N CYS A 75 -7.62 -0.44 16.67
CA CYS A 75 -7.54 -1.60 15.77
C CYS A 75 -7.12 -1.22 14.35
N HIS A 76 -6.68 -2.24 13.61
CA HIS A 76 -6.57 -2.24 12.17
C HIS A 76 -7.83 -2.83 11.56
N ILE A 77 -8.25 -2.30 10.41
CA ILE A 77 -9.40 -2.78 9.66
C ILE A 77 -8.93 -3.09 8.24
N VAL A 78 -9.20 -4.30 7.78
CA VAL A 78 -9.04 -4.69 6.39
C VAL A 78 -10.43 -4.88 5.81
N ALA A 79 -10.86 -3.92 5.00
CA ALA A 79 -12.12 -4.02 4.26
C ALA A 79 -11.88 -4.78 2.95
N ILE A 80 -12.72 -5.78 2.69
CA ILE A 80 -12.64 -6.63 1.51
C ILE A 80 -13.95 -6.56 0.75
N LYS A 81 -13.88 -6.52 -0.57
CA LYS A 81 -15.07 -6.44 -1.43
C LYS A 81 -15.83 -7.76 -1.49
N GLU A 82 -15.09 -8.86 -1.41
CA GLU A 82 -15.61 -10.23 -1.41
C GLU A 82 -14.66 -11.13 -0.63
N ILE A 83 -15.17 -12.26 -0.12
CA ILE A 83 -14.34 -13.25 0.57
C ILE A 83 -13.34 -13.85 -0.44
N PRO A 84 -12.03 -13.83 -0.16
CA PRO A 84 -11.02 -14.25 -1.13
C PRO A 84 -11.20 -15.73 -1.52
N GLN A 85 -11.28 -16.00 -2.83
CA GLN A 85 -11.49 -17.35 -3.38
C GLN A 85 -10.29 -17.90 -4.15
N ASN A 86 -9.24 -17.12 -4.35
CA ASN A 86 -8.08 -17.51 -5.14
C ASN A 86 -6.78 -16.95 -4.55
N GLU A 87 -5.65 -17.52 -4.99
CA GLU A 87 -4.32 -17.19 -4.48
C GLU A 87 -3.97 -15.70 -4.56
N ILE A 88 -4.37 -15.01 -5.64
CA ILE A 88 -4.11 -13.57 -5.79
C ILE A 88 -4.91 -12.77 -4.77
N ALA A 89 -6.16 -13.12 -4.52
CA ALA A 89 -6.97 -12.48 -3.48
C ALA A 89 -6.39 -12.73 -2.07
N LEU A 90 -5.82 -13.92 -1.82
CA LEU A 90 -5.14 -14.20 -0.54
C LEU A 90 -3.84 -13.40 -0.39
N LEU A 91 -3.09 -13.21 -1.48
CA LEU A 91 -1.93 -12.33 -1.52
C LEU A 91 -2.33 -10.87 -1.25
N GLU A 92 -3.44 -10.39 -1.84
CA GLU A 92 -4.00 -9.06 -1.55
C GLU A 92 -4.28 -8.89 -0.05
N ILE A 93 -4.85 -9.89 0.63
CA ILE A 93 -5.01 -9.84 2.11
C ILE A 93 -3.65 -9.72 2.80
N CYS A 94 -2.67 -10.55 2.41
CA CYS A 94 -1.34 -10.50 2.99
C CYS A 94 -0.65 -9.15 2.75
N HIS A 95 -0.90 -8.50 1.61
CA HIS A 95 -0.42 -7.16 1.32
C HIS A 95 -1.00 -6.13 2.29
N GLU A 96 -2.33 -6.15 2.51
CA GLU A 96 -3.00 -5.27 3.48
C GLU A 96 -2.53 -5.51 4.93
N LEU A 97 -2.31 -6.77 5.30
CA LEU A 97 -1.70 -7.12 6.59
C LEU A 97 -0.26 -6.58 6.69
N GLY A 98 0.46 -6.51 5.57
CA GLY A 98 1.75 -5.86 5.45
C GLY A 98 1.71 -4.37 5.80
N HIS A 99 0.69 -3.65 5.33
CA HIS A 99 0.47 -2.24 5.73
C HIS A 99 0.22 -2.13 7.24
N CYS A 100 -0.65 -2.97 7.81
CA CYS A 100 -0.92 -2.97 9.26
C CYS A 100 0.38 -3.18 10.08
N TYR A 101 1.23 -4.10 9.61
CA TYR A 101 2.55 -4.36 10.19
C TYR A 101 3.48 -3.15 10.09
N LEU A 102 3.66 -2.58 8.89
CA LEU A 102 4.56 -1.44 8.69
C LEU A 102 4.11 -0.22 9.52
N GLY A 103 2.81 0.07 9.56
CA GLY A 103 2.27 1.11 10.43
C GLY A 103 2.55 0.85 11.91
N THR A 104 2.41 -0.39 12.38
CA THR A 104 2.75 -0.74 13.77
C THR A 104 4.23 -0.51 14.11
N VAL A 105 5.13 -0.75 13.15
CA VAL A 105 6.57 -0.49 13.29
C VAL A 105 6.91 1.01 13.22
N GLY A 106 5.95 1.85 12.81
CA GLY A 106 6.08 3.29 12.73
C GLY A 106 6.56 3.78 11.36
N TYR A 107 6.40 2.97 10.30
CA TYR A 107 6.64 3.46 8.94
C TYR A 107 5.65 4.58 8.62
N PRO A 108 6.12 5.64 7.96
CA PRO A 108 5.33 6.84 7.73
C PRO A 108 4.20 6.62 6.73
N TYR A 109 3.15 7.43 6.86
CA TYR A 109 2.06 7.58 5.91
C TYR A 109 1.94 9.05 5.50
N VAL A 110 1.28 9.29 4.37
CA VAL A 110 0.95 10.62 3.91
C VAL A 110 -0.53 10.89 4.17
N ILE A 111 -0.79 11.99 4.87
CA ILE A 111 -2.12 12.56 5.07
C ILE A 111 -2.20 13.91 4.34
N GLY A 112 -3.38 14.52 4.33
CA GLY A 112 -3.59 15.83 3.71
C GLY A 112 -5.05 16.22 3.79
N ASP A 113 -5.36 17.42 3.28
CA ASP A 113 -6.72 18.00 3.29
C ASP A 113 -7.77 16.98 2.80
N GLU A 114 -8.94 16.95 3.44
CA GLU A 114 -10.07 16.09 3.10
C GLU A 114 -10.57 16.31 1.67
N LYS A 115 -10.39 17.52 1.12
CA LYS A 115 -10.74 17.87 -0.26
C LYS A 115 -9.81 17.23 -1.29
N ILE A 116 -8.60 16.83 -0.88
CA ILE A 116 -7.66 16.14 -1.76
C ILE A 116 -8.11 14.68 -1.90
N PRO A 117 -8.34 14.20 -3.13
CA PRO A 117 -8.69 12.80 -3.36
C PRO A 117 -7.72 11.84 -2.69
N ALA A 118 -8.25 10.80 -2.05
CA ALA A 118 -7.47 9.86 -1.23
C ALA A 118 -6.29 9.24 -1.99
N TYR A 119 -6.44 8.97 -3.29
CA TYR A 119 -5.40 8.31 -4.09
C TYR A 119 -4.09 9.12 -4.19
N TYR A 120 -4.14 10.46 -4.14
CA TYR A 120 -2.92 11.28 -4.11
C TYR A 120 -2.14 11.09 -2.81
N LYS A 121 -2.84 10.90 -1.68
CA LYS A 121 -2.23 10.61 -0.37
C LYS A 121 -1.69 9.17 -0.32
N THR A 122 -2.49 8.22 -0.81
CA THR A 122 -2.14 6.80 -0.81
C THR A 122 -0.90 6.52 -1.66
N ILE A 123 -0.83 7.04 -2.89
CA ILE A 123 0.30 6.74 -3.78
C ILE A 123 1.63 7.19 -3.19
N ALA A 124 1.65 8.33 -2.49
CA ALA A 124 2.85 8.84 -1.84
C ALA A 124 3.33 7.92 -0.71
N SER A 125 2.41 7.37 0.08
CA SER A 125 2.72 6.37 1.11
C SER A 125 3.28 5.07 0.48
N ASN A 126 2.68 4.67 -0.63
CA ASN A 126 2.96 3.40 -1.30
C ASN A 126 4.31 3.37 -2.03
N VAL A 127 4.89 4.54 -2.36
CA VAL A 127 6.28 4.65 -2.84
C VAL A 127 7.27 3.85 -1.99
N ILE A 128 7.04 3.80 -0.67
CA ILE A 128 7.89 3.05 0.26
C ILE A 128 7.21 1.76 0.70
N GLN A 129 5.95 1.81 1.10
CA GLN A 129 5.30 0.69 1.77
C GLN A 129 5.12 -0.50 0.83
N ASP A 130 4.60 -0.30 -0.38
CA ASP A 130 4.27 -1.40 -1.30
C ASP A 130 5.52 -2.18 -1.73
N PRO A 131 6.63 -1.54 -2.16
CA PRO A 131 7.85 -2.29 -2.45
C PRO A 131 8.43 -3.05 -1.25
N LEU A 132 8.31 -2.52 -0.04
CA LEU A 132 8.77 -3.22 1.16
C LEU A 132 7.90 -4.44 1.46
N ILE A 133 6.58 -4.29 1.39
CA ILE A 133 5.61 -5.37 1.60
C ILE A 133 5.82 -6.45 0.54
N ASN A 134 5.84 -6.08 -0.74
CA ASN A 134 6.03 -7.00 -1.85
C ASN A 134 7.36 -7.75 -1.77
N LYS A 135 8.43 -7.11 -1.27
CA LYS A 135 9.71 -7.79 -1.04
C LYS A 135 9.59 -8.84 0.07
N ILE A 136 8.84 -8.56 1.14
CA ILE A 136 8.57 -9.52 2.20
C ILE A 136 7.73 -10.67 1.66
N LEU A 137 6.59 -10.41 1.01
CA LEU A 137 5.72 -11.43 0.44
C LEU A 137 6.46 -12.34 -0.55
N PHE A 138 7.31 -11.76 -1.40
CA PHE A 138 8.17 -12.51 -2.33
C PHE A 138 9.15 -13.45 -1.58
N SER A 139 9.70 -13.02 -0.44
CA SER A 139 10.56 -13.87 0.39
C SER A 139 9.82 -15.08 0.99
N TYR A 140 8.50 -14.97 1.18
CA TYR A 140 7.61 -16.06 1.57
C TYR A 140 7.13 -16.91 0.39
N LYS A 141 7.68 -16.72 -0.82
CA LYS A 141 7.33 -17.49 -2.04
C LYS A 141 5.87 -17.29 -2.49
N MET A 142 5.28 -16.14 -2.17
CA MET A 142 3.99 -15.74 -2.73
C MET A 142 4.16 -15.24 -4.18
N ASP A 143 3.11 -15.37 -4.98
CA ASP A 143 3.14 -15.05 -6.41
C ASP A 143 3.00 -13.55 -6.69
N VAL A 144 4.02 -12.80 -6.26
CA VAL A 144 4.11 -11.35 -6.49
C VAL A 144 4.19 -11.03 -7.99
N VAL A 145 4.68 -11.95 -8.82
CA VAL A 145 4.77 -11.74 -10.28
C VAL A 145 3.37 -11.61 -10.89
N ASN A 146 2.48 -12.55 -10.62
CA ASN A 146 1.11 -12.49 -11.13
C ASN A 146 0.30 -11.35 -10.49
N TYR A 147 0.54 -11.04 -9.21
CA TYR A 147 -0.04 -9.88 -8.56
C TYR A 147 0.34 -8.57 -9.28
N MET A 148 1.62 -8.39 -9.63
CA MET A 148 2.08 -7.22 -10.39
C MET A 148 1.55 -7.19 -11.83
N LEU A 149 1.41 -8.35 -12.49
CA LEU A 149 0.78 -8.43 -13.81
C LEU A 149 -0.66 -7.90 -13.80
N LYS A 150 -1.44 -8.21 -12.76
CA LYS A 150 -2.79 -7.66 -12.59
C LYS A 150 -2.77 -6.14 -12.42
N ALA A 151 -1.84 -5.62 -11.63
CA ALA A 151 -1.68 -4.16 -11.46
C ALA A 151 -1.33 -3.45 -12.78
N ILE A 152 -0.45 -4.03 -13.60
CA ILE A 152 -0.13 -3.53 -14.95
C ILE A 152 -1.38 -3.35 -15.80
N GLN A 153 -2.20 -4.41 -15.87
CA GLN A 153 -3.41 -4.41 -16.70
C GLN A 153 -4.39 -3.31 -16.28
N ALA A 154 -4.45 -2.98 -14.99
CA ALA A 154 -5.32 -1.94 -14.46
C ALA A 154 -4.76 -0.52 -14.60
N GLN A 155 -3.44 -0.34 -14.47
CA GLN A 155 -2.84 1.00 -14.26
C GLN A 155 -2.10 1.56 -15.48
N VAL A 156 -1.58 0.73 -16.40
CA VAL A 156 -0.89 1.25 -17.60
C VAL A 156 -1.81 2.10 -18.46
N GLY A 157 -3.11 1.77 -18.52
CA GLY A 157 -4.11 2.58 -19.21
C GLY A 157 -4.16 4.02 -18.71
N GLN A 158 -3.91 4.25 -17.42
CA GLN A 158 -3.90 5.59 -16.82
C GLN A 158 -2.74 6.44 -17.36
N LEU A 159 -1.54 5.86 -17.49
CA LEU A 159 -0.38 6.55 -18.08
C LEU A 159 -0.57 6.83 -19.57
N VAL A 160 -1.27 5.95 -20.30
CA VAL A 160 -1.51 6.14 -21.73
C VAL A 160 -2.52 7.25 -21.98
N GLN A 161 -3.54 7.35 -21.12
CA GLN A 161 -4.66 8.29 -21.26
C GLN A 161 -4.40 9.66 -20.63
N CYS A 162 -3.34 9.81 -19.82
CA CYS A 162 -3.06 11.08 -19.15
C CYS A 162 -2.69 12.20 -20.15
N PRO A 163 -2.91 13.48 -19.77
CA PRO A 163 -2.39 14.61 -20.53
C PRO A 163 -0.88 14.51 -20.72
N ASP A 164 -0.37 15.18 -21.77
CA ASP A 164 1.07 15.30 -21.95
C ASP A 164 1.70 16.00 -20.73
N GLU A 165 2.92 15.58 -20.38
CA GLU A 165 3.65 15.99 -19.17
C GLU A 165 3.62 17.50 -18.88
N LYS A 166 3.75 18.35 -19.93
CA LYS A 166 3.72 19.82 -19.82
C LYS A 166 2.38 20.41 -19.36
N ASN A 167 1.30 19.63 -19.41
CA ASN A 167 -0.06 20.04 -19.09
C ASN A 167 -0.56 19.41 -17.77
N LEU A 168 0.29 18.68 -17.06
CA LEU A 168 -0.09 18.07 -15.79
C LEU A 168 -0.21 19.15 -14.72
N SER A 169 -1.20 19.01 -13.84
CA SER A 169 -1.25 19.77 -12.60
C SER A 169 -0.13 19.32 -11.65
N THR A 170 0.17 20.13 -10.64
CA THR A 170 1.15 19.75 -9.58
C THR A 170 0.79 18.42 -8.93
N LEU A 171 -0.51 18.19 -8.66
CA LEU A 171 -0.99 16.93 -8.07
C LEU A 171 -0.86 15.75 -9.03
N ASP A 172 -1.10 15.93 -10.32
CA ASP A 172 -0.93 14.85 -11.30
C ASP A 172 0.56 14.53 -11.50
N HIS A 173 1.44 15.53 -11.55
CA HIS A 173 2.88 15.33 -11.55
C HIS A 173 3.32 14.52 -10.34
N HIS A 174 2.86 14.92 -9.15
CA HIS A 174 3.09 14.20 -7.90
C HIS A 174 2.63 12.73 -8.00
N TYR A 175 1.41 12.50 -8.47
CA TYR A 175 0.84 11.15 -8.63
C TYR A 175 1.70 10.27 -9.54
N PHE A 176 1.99 10.73 -10.76
CA PHE A 176 2.74 9.94 -11.74
C PHE A 176 4.19 9.72 -11.32
N LYS A 177 4.84 10.69 -10.67
CA LYS A 177 6.18 10.50 -10.10
C LYS A 177 6.17 9.42 -9.01
N CYS A 178 5.21 9.47 -8.08
CA CYS A 178 5.08 8.46 -7.02
C CYS A 178 4.82 7.07 -7.62
N LEU A 179 3.86 6.96 -8.53
CA LEU A 179 3.53 5.70 -9.21
C LEU A 179 4.75 5.12 -9.94
N LEU A 180 5.51 5.94 -10.67
CA LEU A 180 6.70 5.47 -11.37
C LEU A 180 7.80 5.01 -10.41
N ILE A 181 8.04 5.72 -9.31
CA ILE A 181 9.01 5.30 -8.29
C ILE A 181 8.61 3.94 -7.70
N GLU A 182 7.35 3.79 -7.28
CA GLU A 182 6.80 2.55 -6.76
C GLU A 182 7.04 1.39 -7.75
N LYS A 183 6.59 1.54 -9.01
CA LYS A 183 6.73 0.48 -10.02
C LYS A 183 8.20 0.18 -10.34
N LEU A 184 9.08 1.19 -10.40
CA LEU A 184 10.51 0.94 -10.61
C LEU A 184 11.14 0.11 -9.48
N LEU A 185 10.71 0.31 -8.24
CA LEU A 185 11.19 -0.46 -7.09
C LEU A 185 10.62 -1.88 -7.09
N GLU A 186 9.32 -2.03 -7.35
CA GLU A 186 8.68 -3.35 -7.36
C GLU A 186 9.24 -4.25 -8.48
N TRP A 187 9.57 -3.69 -9.65
CA TRP A 187 10.16 -4.48 -10.75
C TRP A 187 11.49 -5.14 -10.38
N ARG A 188 12.27 -4.51 -9.50
CA ARG A 188 13.54 -5.06 -9.00
C ARG A 188 13.31 -6.29 -8.14
N ILE A 189 12.17 -6.37 -7.43
CA ILE A 189 11.80 -7.48 -6.54
C ILE A 189 11.59 -8.75 -7.36
N ILE A 190 10.84 -8.64 -8.47
CA ILE A 190 10.52 -9.76 -9.35
C ILE A 190 11.63 -10.07 -10.37
N HIS A 191 12.81 -9.48 -10.22
CA HIS A 191 13.97 -9.73 -11.08
C HIS A 191 13.69 -9.61 -12.58
N ASN A 192 12.84 -8.65 -12.98
CA ASN A 192 12.41 -8.45 -14.37
C ASN A 192 11.76 -9.68 -15.01
N ALA A 193 11.05 -10.52 -14.23
CA ALA A 193 10.31 -11.67 -14.74
C ALA A 193 9.27 -11.30 -15.83
N ILE A 194 8.84 -10.03 -15.87
CA ILE A 194 7.89 -9.48 -16.85
C ILE A 194 8.40 -8.12 -17.38
N PRO A 195 8.01 -7.71 -18.61
CA PRO A 195 8.38 -6.40 -19.16
C PRO A 195 7.91 -5.23 -18.28
N ASN A 196 8.74 -4.19 -18.14
CA ASN A 196 8.36 -2.95 -17.46
C ASN A 196 7.60 -2.01 -18.40
N SER A 197 6.30 -2.28 -18.54
CA SER A 197 5.40 -1.49 -19.39
C SER A 197 5.27 -0.04 -18.92
N PHE A 198 5.33 0.22 -17.61
CA PHE A 198 5.28 1.59 -17.07
C PHE A 198 6.48 2.41 -17.51
N GLU A 199 7.70 1.87 -17.34
CA GLU A 199 8.91 2.55 -17.81
C GLU A 199 8.87 2.76 -19.33
N THR A 200 8.41 1.75 -20.08
CA THR A 200 8.32 1.83 -21.56
C THR A 200 7.37 2.94 -22.01
N VAL A 201 6.18 3.06 -21.41
CA VAL A 201 5.22 4.13 -21.73
C VAL A 201 5.75 5.48 -21.27
N ALA A 202 6.30 5.56 -20.06
CA ALA A 202 6.79 6.81 -19.47
C ALA A 202 7.95 7.43 -20.26
N LYS A 203 8.84 6.61 -20.85
CA LYS A 203 9.93 7.09 -21.74
C LYS A 203 9.41 7.97 -22.88
N ASN A 204 8.22 7.68 -23.39
CA ASN A 204 7.63 8.40 -24.51
C ASN A 204 6.70 9.54 -24.06
N LYS A 205 5.93 9.33 -22.97
CA LYS A 205 4.87 10.24 -22.54
C LYS A 205 5.28 11.27 -21.48
N MET A 206 6.19 10.90 -20.60
CA MET A 206 6.59 11.71 -19.43
C MET A 206 8.09 11.51 -19.10
N PRO A 207 8.98 11.88 -20.05
CA PRO A 207 10.41 11.63 -19.90
C PRO A 207 11.06 12.38 -18.74
N ILE A 208 10.55 13.56 -18.36
CA ILE A 208 11.11 14.35 -17.26
C ILE A 208 10.74 13.69 -15.92
N ILE A 209 9.47 13.37 -15.71
CA ILE A 209 8.98 12.64 -14.53
C ILE A 209 9.68 11.29 -14.40
N LEU A 210 9.89 10.57 -15.51
CA LEU A 210 10.62 9.31 -15.47
C LEU A 210 12.08 9.52 -15.01
N LYS A 211 12.75 10.57 -15.49
CA LYS A 211 14.11 10.89 -15.06
C LYS A 211 14.14 11.22 -13.56
N GLU A 212 13.25 12.10 -13.10
CA GLU A 212 13.11 12.45 -11.68
C GLU A 212 12.84 11.23 -10.80
N SER A 213 11.94 10.35 -11.25
CA SER A 213 11.62 9.10 -10.56
C SER A 213 12.84 8.20 -10.43
N LYS A 214 13.63 8.03 -11.50
CA LYS A 214 14.88 7.25 -11.47
C LYS A 214 15.92 7.87 -10.55
N ASP A 215 16.04 9.18 -10.55
CA ASP A 215 17.00 9.88 -9.68
C ASP A 215 16.57 9.77 -8.21
N PHE A 216 15.27 9.84 -7.91
CA PHE A 216 14.74 9.58 -6.57
C PHE A 216 15.01 8.13 -6.13
N VAL A 217 14.76 7.14 -7.00
CA VAL A 217 15.07 5.72 -6.70
C VAL A 217 16.56 5.53 -6.37
N LYS A 218 17.49 6.16 -7.11
CA LYS A 218 18.93 6.09 -6.79
C LYS A 218 19.22 6.67 -5.39
N ARG A 219 18.54 7.76 -5.00
CA ARG A 219 18.68 8.31 -3.64
C ARG A 219 18.13 7.36 -2.60
N MET A 220 17.00 6.71 -2.84
CA MET A 220 16.46 5.67 -1.96
C MET A 220 17.45 4.51 -1.79
N ASP A 221 18.18 4.12 -2.84
CA ASP A 221 19.22 3.09 -2.77
C ASP A 221 20.40 3.50 -1.85
N ILE A 222 20.78 4.78 -1.88
CA ILE A 222 21.86 5.33 -1.03
C ILE A 222 21.41 5.46 0.43
N VAL A 223 20.23 6.04 0.66
CA VAL A 223 19.70 6.29 2.00
C VAL A 223 19.28 4.97 2.66
N GLY A 224 18.59 4.11 1.92
CA GLY A 224 17.99 2.86 2.36
C GLY A 224 16.64 3.02 3.05
N THR A 225 15.74 2.07 2.81
CA THR A 225 14.35 2.05 3.32
C THR A 225 14.14 1.11 4.52
N GLY A 226 15.21 0.56 5.11
CA GLY A 226 15.10 -0.41 6.20
C GLY A 226 14.78 0.18 7.58
N LYS A 227 14.65 1.51 7.71
CA LYS A 227 14.33 2.19 8.98
C LYS A 227 13.23 3.23 8.77
N PRO A 228 12.21 3.31 9.66
CA PRO A 228 11.13 4.27 9.52
C PRO A 228 11.56 5.74 9.44
N GLN A 229 12.57 6.14 10.22
CA GLN A 229 13.07 7.52 10.25
C GLN A 229 13.64 7.95 8.88
N LYS A 230 14.34 7.03 8.21
CA LYS A 230 14.86 7.26 6.86
C LYS A 230 13.74 7.37 5.83
N CYS A 231 12.70 6.54 5.99
CA CYS A 231 11.53 6.58 5.13
C CYS A 231 10.74 7.88 5.30
N ASN A 232 10.61 8.39 6.53
CA ASN A 232 9.96 9.67 6.80
C ASN A 232 10.69 10.81 6.10
N MET A 233 12.02 10.86 6.25
CA MET A 233 12.87 11.82 5.53
C MET A 233 12.68 11.75 4.01
N LEU A 234 12.71 10.54 3.43
CA LEU A 234 12.51 10.34 1.99
C LEU A 234 11.13 10.82 1.53
N LEU A 235 10.05 10.47 2.24
CA LEU A 235 8.71 10.95 1.86
C LEU A 235 8.60 12.47 1.96
N SER A 236 9.15 13.08 3.02
CA SER A 236 9.12 14.54 3.19
C SER A 236 9.88 15.25 2.07
N GLU A 237 11.04 14.73 1.67
CA GLU A 237 11.79 15.21 0.51
C GLU A 237 10.96 15.07 -0.77
N LEU A 238 10.32 13.92 -0.99
CA LEU A 238 9.48 13.68 -2.16
C LEU A 238 8.31 14.66 -2.25
N LEU A 239 7.60 14.91 -1.13
CA LEU A 239 6.51 15.89 -1.10
C LEU A 239 7.01 17.31 -1.38
N SER A 240 8.21 17.66 -0.88
CA SER A 240 8.82 18.96 -1.12
C SER A 240 9.25 19.15 -2.57
N GLU A 241 9.91 18.16 -3.17
CA GLU A 241 10.31 18.19 -4.58
C GLU A 241 9.12 18.26 -5.53
N ASN A 242 8.01 17.65 -5.14
CA ASN A 242 6.78 17.65 -5.93
C ASN A 242 5.97 18.94 -5.73
N GLY A 243 6.36 19.82 -4.81
CA GLY A 243 5.65 21.07 -4.54
C GLY A 243 4.26 20.88 -3.93
N VAL A 244 4.08 19.85 -3.10
CA VAL A 244 2.78 19.51 -2.46
C VAL A 244 2.85 19.49 -0.93
N SER A 245 3.94 19.98 -0.33
CA SER A 245 4.13 19.97 1.14
C SER A 245 3.24 20.94 1.92
N ASP A 246 2.53 21.82 1.22
CA ASP A 246 1.53 22.74 1.77
C ASP A 246 0.15 22.07 1.97
N ILE A 247 -0.12 21.00 1.23
CA ILE A 247 -1.41 20.28 1.24
C ILE A 247 -1.30 18.82 1.66
N LEU A 248 -0.10 18.23 1.59
CA LEU A 248 0.21 16.87 2.01
C LEU A 248 1.29 16.87 3.09
N GLU A 249 1.14 16.01 4.09
CA GLU A 249 2.06 15.89 5.23
C GLU A 249 2.43 14.43 5.49
N VAL A 250 3.69 14.20 5.86
CA VAL A 250 4.17 12.90 6.32
C VAL A 250 3.94 12.77 7.82
N THR A 251 3.21 11.75 8.23
CA THR A 251 2.88 11.48 9.64
C THR A 251 3.27 10.06 10.05
N ASP A 252 3.46 9.86 11.35
CA ASP A 252 3.47 8.55 11.98
C ASP A 252 2.15 8.42 12.77
N ILE A 253 1.12 7.94 12.07
CA ILE A 253 -0.25 7.81 12.58
C ILE A 253 -0.32 6.96 13.87
N TRP A 254 0.67 6.10 14.09
CA TRP A 254 0.73 5.19 15.23
C TRP A 254 1.61 5.68 16.38
N ARG A 255 2.17 6.89 16.26
CA ARG A 255 2.75 7.63 17.38
C ARG A 255 1.80 8.74 17.79
N ASN A 256 0.92 8.39 18.73
CA ASN A 256 0.57 9.35 19.78
C ASN A 256 1.82 9.73 20.57
#